data_AF-A0A2N1QVA6-F1
#
_entry.id   AF-A0A2N1QVA6-F1
#
_cell.length_a   1.000
_cell.length_b   1.000
_cell.length_c   1.000
_cell.angle_alpha   90.00
_cell.angle_beta   90.00
_cell.angle_gamma   90.00
#
_symmetry.space_group_name_H-M   'P 1'
#
loop_
_entity.id
_entity.type
_entity.pdbx_description
1 polymer ?
#
loop_
_entity_poly.entity_id
_entity_poly.type
_entity_poly.pdbx_seq_one_letter_code
_entity_poly.pdbx_strand_id
1 'polypeptide(L)'
;MPELLVVLSLIAVLAAVFLLQLSPMLNKTDKAADAASLKTLNSATNLYKTLNNGTSGGDVFEGLTTDHERLTALFEEGYIDRIPVPNVENNSFSWNIADQKWTMTYTSAPGPATDSHVVTASEIIIEESGGRAGVITGTYSGDEKDIVIPAEINGIPVTSIYQDVFKDKALTSVVIEEGITRIHARAFKDNELTEIILPNSLTRIDWGAFSGNDLTKITIGQGVYLEGSVFPYHSSFTAAYSAGGAGTYVLTNGIWSKQ
;
A
#
# COMPACT_ATOMS: atom_id res chain seq x y z
N MET A 1 -22.40 35.72 31.69
CA MET A 1 -21.68 34.41 31.78
C MET A 1 -22.12 33.39 30.72
N PRO A 2 -23.41 33.18 30.43
CA PRO A 2 -23.84 32.15 29.45
C PRO A 2 -23.35 32.40 28.02
N GLU A 3 -23.37 33.65 27.58
CA GLU A 3 -23.00 34.04 26.20
C GLU A 3 -21.53 33.78 25.86
N LEU A 4 -20.62 33.98 26.82
CA LEU A 4 -19.19 33.70 26.64
C LEU A 4 -18.92 32.20 26.48
N LEU A 5 -19.69 31.35 27.19
CA LEU A 5 -19.57 29.90 27.11
C LEU A 5 -20.04 29.38 25.74
N VAL A 6 -21.12 29.96 25.21
CA VAL A 6 -21.65 29.63 23.88
C VAL A 6 -20.65 30.02 22.79
N VAL A 7 -20.04 31.22 22.87
CA VAL A 7 -19.04 31.67 21.90
C VAL A 7 -17.79 30.77 21.91
N LEU A 8 -17.28 30.40 23.09
CA LEU A 8 -16.15 29.49 23.21
C LEU A 8 -16.46 28.10 22.65
N SER A 9 -17.66 27.58 22.90
CA SER A 9 -18.09 26.29 22.35
C SER A 9 -18.18 26.33 20.82
N LEU A 10 -18.67 27.44 20.25
CA LEU A 10 -18.81 27.60 18.81
C LEU A 10 -17.43 27.69 18.12
N ILE A 11 -16.49 28.42 18.72
CA ILE A 11 -15.10 28.52 18.22
C ILE A 11 -14.41 27.16 18.27
N ALA A 12 -14.58 26.39 19.36
CA ALA A 12 -14.00 25.04 19.47
C ALA A 12 -14.56 24.08 18.41
N VAL A 13 -15.88 24.13 18.15
CA VAL A 13 -16.51 23.33 17.09
C VAL A 13 -16.01 23.76 15.70
N LEU A 14 -15.91 25.07 15.42
CA LEU A 14 -15.36 25.57 14.16
C LEU A 14 -13.90 25.18 13.95
N ALA A 15 -13.07 25.26 14.99
CA ALA A 15 -11.67 24.85 14.94
C ALA A 15 -11.55 23.33 14.69
N ALA A 16 -12.36 22.51 15.37
CA ALA A 16 -12.39 21.06 15.14
C ALA A 16 -12.85 20.71 13.71
N VAL A 17 -13.90 21.36 13.22
CA VAL A 17 -14.37 21.20 11.83
C VAL A 17 -13.30 21.64 10.84
N PHE A 18 -12.60 22.75 11.09
CA PHE A 18 -11.52 23.22 10.22
C PHE A 18 -10.33 22.26 10.19
N LEU A 19 -9.89 21.75 11.36
CA LEU A 19 -8.84 20.75 11.46
C LEU A 19 -9.22 19.44 10.73
N LEU A 20 -10.48 19.02 10.83
CA LEU A 20 -11.00 17.85 10.09
C LEU A 20 -10.96 18.03 8.57
N GLN A 21 -11.08 19.26 8.07
CA GLN A 21 -11.01 19.57 6.63
C GLN A 21 -9.56 19.84 6.15
N LEU A 22 -8.64 20.19 7.06
CA LEU A 22 -7.26 20.55 6.72
C LEU A 22 -6.40 19.32 6.42
N SER A 23 -6.50 18.26 7.23
CA SER A 23 -5.74 17.01 7.03
C SER A 23 -5.96 16.35 5.66
N PRO A 24 -7.21 16.18 5.14
CA PRO A 24 -7.42 15.63 3.80
C PRO A 24 -6.94 16.56 2.67
N MET A 25 -6.95 17.88 2.88
CA MET A 25 -6.41 18.87 1.94
C MET A 25 -4.87 18.81 1.86
N LEU A 26 -4.20 18.64 3.00
CA LEU A 26 -2.74 18.49 3.06
C LEU A 26 -2.30 17.21 2.34
N ASN A 27 -2.92 16.07 2.68
CA ASN A 27 -2.64 14.78 2.05
C ASN A 27 -2.87 14.78 0.52
N LYS A 28 -3.93 15.46 0.05
CA LYS A 28 -4.19 15.62 -1.39
C LYS A 28 -3.09 16.44 -2.08
N THR A 29 -2.59 17.48 -1.41
CA THR A 29 -1.54 18.35 -1.92
C THR A 29 -0.20 17.60 -1.98
N ASP A 30 0.12 16.83 -0.95
CA ASP A 30 1.35 16.02 -0.88
C ASP A 30 1.36 14.94 -1.96
N LYS A 31 0.25 14.21 -2.15
CA LYS A 31 0.09 13.25 -3.25
C LYS A 31 0.26 13.87 -4.63
N ALA A 32 -0.26 15.09 -4.83
CA ALA A 32 -0.12 15.79 -6.10
C ALA A 32 1.33 16.24 -6.35
N ALA A 33 2.02 16.70 -5.31
CA ALA A 33 3.43 17.06 -5.36
C ALA A 33 4.35 15.85 -5.63
N ASP A 34 4.00 14.70 -5.08
CA ASP A 34 4.70 13.42 -5.31
C ASP A 34 4.51 12.93 -6.74
N ALA A 35 3.29 13.00 -7.27
CA ALA A 35 3.00 12.69 -8.66
C ALA A 35 3.74 13.62 -9.65
N ALA A 36 3.84 14.92 -9.31
CA ALA A 36 4.59 15.88 -10.10
C ALA A 36 6.10 15.58 -10.08
N SER A 37 6.63 15.20 -8.92
CA SER A 37 8.03 14.78 -8.75
C SER A 37 8.32 13.50 -9.56
N LEU A 38 7.42 12.51 -9.53
CA LEU A 38 7.54 11.29 -10.34
C LEU A 38 7.56 11.58 -11.85
N LYS A 39 6.72 12.51 -12.30
CA LYS A 39 6.69 12.95 -13.71
C LYS A 39 8.00 13.63 -14.11
N THR A 40 8.51 14.50 -13.25
CA THR A 40 9.78 15.21 -13.46
C THR A 40 10.93 14.21 -13.55
N LEU A 41 10.98 13.27 -12.61
CA LEU A 41 12.02 12.24 -12.55
C LEU A 41 12.03 11.36 -13.80
N ASN A 42 10.86 10.91 -14.26
CA ASN A 42 10.75 10.16 -15.51
C ASN A 42 11.13 10.96 -16.76
N SER A 43 10.85 12.26 -16.76
CA SER A 43 11.26 13.15 -17.86
C SER A 43 12.78 13.34 -17.87
N ALA A 44 13.39 13.53 -16.69
CA ALA A 44 14.82 13.64 -16.50
C ALA A 44 15.56 12.35 -16.94
N THR A 45 15.06 11.17 -16.54
CA THR A 45 15.65 9.90 -16.97
C THR A 45 15.58 9.68 -18.48
N ASN A 46 14.49 10.12 -19.13
CA ASN A 46 14.41 10.05 -20.59
C ASN A 46 15.46 10.93 -21.26
N LEU A 47 15.72 12.12 -20.73
CA LEU A 47 16.80 12.98 -21.21
C LEU A 47 18.17 12.33 -21.01
N TYR A 48 18.44 11.84 -19.79
CA TYR A 48 19.65 11.09 -19.45
C TYR A 48 19.89 9.94 -20.43
N LYS A 49 18.86 9.13 -20.73
CA LYS A 49 18.91 8.05 -21.73
C LYS A 49 19.28 8.56 -23.13
N THR A 50 18.67 9.65 -23.58
CA THR A 50 18.88 10.16 -24.95
C THR A 50 20.25 10.79 -25.16
N LEU A 51 20.82 11.43 -24.13
CA LEU A 51 22.09 12.14 -24.24
C LEU A 51 23.30 11.26 -23.96
N ASN A 52 23.15 10.21 -23.15
CA ASN A 52 24.23 9.31 -22.78
C ASN A 52 24.34 8.07 -23.69
N ASN A 53 23.72 8.09 -24.88
CA ASN A 53 23.79 7.03 -25.91
C ASN A 53 23.53 5.62 -25.35
N GLY A 54 22.44 5.44 -24.59
CA GLY A 54 22.06 4.14 -24.03
C GLY A 54 22.05 3.05 -25.11
N THR A 55 22.99 2.13 -25.00
CA THR A 55 23.16 0.94 -25.83
C THR A 55 21.83 0.24 -26.01
N SER A 56 21.58 -0.18 -27.24
CA SER A 56 20.37 -0.90 -27.64
C SER A 56 20.20 -2.20 -26.82
N GLY A 57 19.46 -2.12 -25.72
CA GLY A 57 18.94 -3.27 -24.98
C GLY A 57 19.25 -3.36 -23.48
N GLY A 58 20.01 -2.43 -22.89
CA GLY A 58 20.40 -2.45 -21.47
C GLY A 58 19.58 -1.53 -20.55
N ASP A 59 19.78 -1.67 -19.23
CA ASP A 59 19.27 -0.72 -18.23
C ASP A 59 19.87 0.67 -18.48
N VAL A 60 19.06 1.71 -18.41
CA VAL A 60 19.47 3.12 -18.60
C VAL A 60 20.56 3.50 -17.62
N PHE A 61 20.49 2.96 -16.40
CA PHE A 61 21.49 3.17 -15.36
C PHE A 61 22.51 2.04 -15.28
N GLU A 62 23.09 1.65 -16.42
CA GLU A 62 24.03 0.53 -16.52
C GLU A 62 25.13 0.61 -15.43
N GLY A 63 25.27 -0.47 -14.66
CA GLY A 63 26.24 -0.55 -13.56
C GLY A 63 25.77 -0.01 -12.21
N LEU A 64 24.61 0.65 -12.12
CA LEU A 64 24.02 1.11 -10.85
C LEU A 64 23.02 0.09 -10.32
N THR A 65 23.13 -0.24 -9.04
CA THR A 65 22.38 -1.33 -8.43
C THR A 65 21.24 -0.85 -7.54
N THR A 66 21.35 0.35 -6.99
CA THR A 66 20.37 0.93 -6.06
C THR A 66 19.69 2.18 -6.61
N ASP A 67 18.48 2.45 -6.12
CA ASP A 67 17.75 3.67 -6.50
C ASP A 67 18.43 4.94 -6.02
N HIS A 68 19.12 4.88 -4.88
CA HIS A 68 19.92 6.00 -4.40
C HIS A 68 21.06 6.36 -5.36
N GLU A 69 21.80 5.36 -5.87
CA GLU A 69 22.85 5.57 -6.88
C GLU A 69 22.27 6.18 -8.16
N ARG A 70 21.12 5.68 -8.63
CA ARG A 70 20.45 6.18 -9.85
C ARG A 70 19.99 7.64 -9.70
N LEU A 71 19.39 7.98 -8.56
CA LEU A 71 18.99 9.36 -8.25
C LEU A 71 20.20 10.29 -8.13
N THR A 72 21.28 9.80 -7.52
CA THR A 72 22.53 10.56 -7.38
C THR A 72 23.15 10.83 -8.75
N ALA A 73 23.17 9.86 -9.66
CA ALA A 73 23.66 10.06 -11.02
C ALA A 73 22.86 11.15 -11.78
N LEU A 74 21.52 11.12 -11.70
CA LEU A 74 20.69 12.17 -12.31
C LEU A 74 20.98 13.57 -11.72
N PHE A 75 21.26 13.65 -10.42
CA PHE A 75 21.57 14.91 -9.74
C PHE A 75 22.98 15.42 -10.09
N GLU A 76 23.99 14.58 -9.98
CA GLU A 76 25.39 14.95 -10.23
C GLU A 76 25.63 15.31 -11.70
N GLU A 77 24.92 14.67 -12.64
CA GLU A 77 24.96 15.02 -14.05
C GLU A 77 23.99 16.18 -14.43
N GLY A 78 23.24 16.72 -13.47
CA GLY A 78 22.44 17.94 -13.63
C GLY A 78 21.10 17.76 -14.36
N TYR A 79 20.57 16.54 -14.45
CA TYR A 79 19.25 16.27 -15.03
C TYR A 79 18.10 16.59 -14.06
N ILE A 80 18.40 16.63 -12.77
CA ILE A 80 17.52 17.12 -11.70
C ILE A 80 18.29 18.13 -10.84
N ASP A 81 17.58 19.11 -10.29
CA ASP A 81 18.15 20.18 -9.46
C ASP A 81 18.33 19.77 -8.00
N ARG A 82 17.67 18.69 -7.58
CA ARG A 82 17.79 18.04 -6.27
C ARG A 82 17.28 16.60 -6.33
N ILE A 83 17.72 15.77 -5.41
CA ILE A 83 17.13 14.44 -5.20
C ILE A 83 15.73 14.61 -4.60
N PRO A 84 14.65 14.17 -5.29
CA PRO A 84 13.29 14.35 -4.80
C PRO A 84 13.02 13.44 -3.59
N VAL A 85 12.43 14.02 -2.56
CA VAL A 85 11.92 13.30 -1.38
C VAL A 85 10.39 13.35 -1.46
N PRO A 86 9.69 12.21 -1.38
CA PRO A 86 8.24 12.20 -1.31
C PRO A 86 7.72 12.99 -0.10
N ASN A 87 6.67 13.78 -0.32
CA ASN A 87 6.00 14.60 0.68
C ASN A 87 5.04 13.76 1.52
N VAL A 88 4.44 12.72 0.92
CA VAL A 88 3.71 11.72 1.70
C VAL A 88 4.74 10.87 2.43
N GLU A 89 4.63 10.84 3.75
CA GLU A 89 5.54 10.06 4.60
C GLU A 89 5.66 8.63 4.12
N ASN A 90 6.88 8.11 4.23
CA ASN A 90 7.26 6.76 3.89
C ASN A 90 7.17 6.40 2.39
N ASN A 91 6.60 7.21 1.51
CA ASN A 91 6.67 6.93 0.07
C ASN A 91 8.14 6.90 -0.40
N SER A 92 8.43 6.14 -1.45
CA SER A 92 9.75 6.16 -2.11
C SER A 92 9.63 6.13 -3.63
N PHE A 93 10.60 6.73 -4.31
CA PHE A 93 10.77 6.54 -5.75
C PHE A 93 11.59 5.28 -5.99
N SER A 94 11.06 4.36 -6.79
CA SER A 94 11.72 3.09 -7.07
C SER A 94 11.94 2.91 -8.57
N TRP A 95 13.09 2.35 -8.96
CA TRP A 95 13.38 2.10 -10.37
C TRP A 95 12.87 0.74 -10.82
N ASN A 96 12.03 0.73 -11.85
CA ASN A 96 11.64 -0.50 -12.53
C ASN A 96 12.56 -0.73 -13.73
N ILE A 97 13.39 -1.77 -13.65
CA ILE A 97 14.35 -2.15 -14.70
C ILE A 97 13.64 -2.68 -15.95
N ALA A 98 12.51 -3.37 -15.84
CA ALA A 98 11.80 -3.90 -17.01
C ALA A 98 11.14 -2.79 -17.83
N ASP A 99 10.50 -1.84 -17.15
CA ASP A 99 9.78 -0.73 -17.77
C ASP A 99 10.66 0.49 -18.04
N GLN A 100 11.90 0.47 -17.52
CA GLN A 100 12.86 1.56 -17.64
C GLN A 100 12.26 2.89 -17.18
N LYS A 101 11.59 2.83 -16.02
CA LYS A 101 10.77 3.93 -15.51
C LYS A 101 10.79 3.97 -13.99
N TRP A 102 10.80 5.18 -13.44
CA TRP A 102 10.54 5.39 -12.03
C TRP A 102 9.07 5.17 -11.73
N THR A 103 8.81 4.44 -10.65
CA THR A 103 7.51 4.30 -10.01
C THR A 103 7.54 4.94 -8.64
N MET A 104 6.35 5.29 -8.12
CA MET A 104 6.21 5.59 -6.69
C MET A 104 5.89 4.27 -6.01
N THR A 105 6.75 3.84 -5.09
CA THR A 105 6.34 2.89 -4.07
C THR A 105 5.60 3.67 -3.01
N TYR A 106 4.30 3.47 -2.97
CA TYR A 106 3.54 3.84 -1.80
C TYR A 106 3.94 2.87 -0.71
N THR A 107 4.51 3.37 0.38
CA THR A 107 4.52 2.54 1.57
C THR A 107 3.08 2.31 1.98
N SER A 108 2.82 1.05 2.28
CA SER A 108 1.57 0.63 2.83
C SER A 108 1.34 1.34 4.16
N ALA A 109 0.20 2.04 4.23
CA ALA A 109 -0.38 2.66 5.42
C ALA A 109 0.44 3.81 6.05
N PRO A 110 -0.19 4.71 6.84
CA PRO A 110 0.53 5.15 8.03
C PRO A 110 1.04 3.86 8.67
N GLY A 111 2.36 3.75 8.86
CA GLY A 111 2.92 2.57 9.51
C GLY A 111 2.08 2.24 10.75
N PRO A 112 2.01 0.96 11.13
CA PRO A 112 1.29 0.58 12.33
C PRO A 112 1.50 1.64 13.41
N ALA A 113 0.44 2.04 14.14
CA ALA A 113 0.68 2.78 15.38
C ALA A 113 1.83 2.04 16.08
N THR A 114 2.84 2.74 16.59
CA THR A 114 4.20 2.23 16.90
C THR A 114 4.29 0.98 17.81
N ASP A 115 3.14 0.40 18.18
CA ASP A 115 2.89 -0.75 19.03
C ASP A 115 2.19 -1.95 18.31
N SER A 116 1.97 -1.97 16.99
CA SER A 116 1.29 -3.10 16.34
C SER A 116 2.12 -4.38 16.35
N HIS A 117 1.43 -5.52 16.48
CA HIS A 117 2.04 -6.81 16.76
C HIS A 117 2.50 -7.53 15.51
N VAL A 118 3.78 -7.90 15.45
CA VAL A 118 4.31 -8.71 14.35
C VAL A 118 3.98 -10.17 14.58
N VAL A 119 3.21 -10.77 13.66
CA VAL A 119 2.82 -12.18 13.74
C VAL A 119 4.06 -13.07 13.75
N THR A 120 4.10 -14.00 14.70
CA THR A 120 5.25 -14.90 14.92
C THR A 120 4.92 -16.36 14.62
N ALA A 121 5.96 -17.19 14.52
CA ALA A 121 5.82 -18.64 14.32
C ALA A 121 5.11 -19.38 15.48
N SER A 122 4.90 -18.75 16.65
CA SER A 122 4.11 -19.36 17.72
C SER A 122 2.60 -19.17 17.54
N GLU A 123 2.18 -18.25 16.67
CA GLU A 123 0.77 -17.89 16.51
C GLU A 123 0.12 -18.50 15.28
N ILE A 124 0.94 -18.94 14.32
CA ILE A 124 0.53 -19.51 13.04
C ILE A 124 1.35 -20.77 12.71
N ILE A 125 0.94 -21.47 11.67
CA ILE A 125 1.74 -22.54 11.07
C ILE A 125 2.35 -22.00 9.77
N ILE A 126 3.64 -22.24 9.55
CA ILE A 126 4.29 -21.95 8.28
C ILE A 126 4.69 -23.26 7.60
N GLU A 127 4.12 -23.51 6.43
CA GLU A 127 4.42 -24.68 5.60
C GLU A 127 5.30 -24.26 4.43
N GLU A 128 6.42 -24.97 4.24
CA GLU A 128 7.29 -24.76 3.08
C GLU A 128 6.76 -25.51 1.86
N SER A 129 6.57 -24.80 0.74
CA SER A 129 6.28 -25.42 -0.54
C SER A 129 7.51 -25.36 -1.45
N GLY A 130 8.00 -26.53 -1.89
CA GLY A 130 8.87 -26.65 -3.06
C GLY A 130 10.25 -25.97 -3.02
N GLY A 131 10.74 -25.52 -1.86
CA GLY A 131 12.12 -25.06 -1.67
C GLY A 131 12.30 -23.59 -1.31
N ARG A 132 11.89 -23.22 -0.07
CA ARG A 132 12.08 -21.93 0.64
C ARG A 132 10.93 -20.90 0.58
N ALA A 133 9.80 -21.17 -0.07
CA ALA A 133 8.63 -20.30 0.01
C ALA A 133 7.65 -20.80 1.08
N GLY A 134 7.42 -19.99 2.12
CA GLY A 134 6.49 -20.26 3.20
C GLY A 134 5.06 -19.84 2.87
N VAL A 135 4.12 -20.70 3.26
CA VAL A 135 2.68 -20.44 3.25
C VAL A 135 2.20 -20.40 4.69
N ILE A 136 1.54 -19.32 5.09
CA ILE A 136 0.89 -19.26 6.40
C ILE A 136 -0.38 -20.12 6.34
N THR A 137 -0.45 -21.18 7.16
CA THR A 137 -1.58 -22.12 7.26
C THR A 137 -2.10 -22.19 8.69
N GLY A 138 -3.08 -23.07 8.92
CA GLY A 138 -3.69 -23.27 10.23
C GLY A 138 -4.67 -22.16 10.59
N THR A 139 -4.60 -21.69 11.84
CA THR A 139 -5.47 -20.65 12.37
C THR A 139 -4.66 -19.75 13.28
N TYR A 140 -4.73 -18.43 13.07
CA TYR A 140 -4.09 -17.45 13.94
C TYR A 140 -4.60 -17.61 15.37
N SER A 141 -3.65 -17.81 16.28
CA SER A 141 -3.90 -18.09 17.70
C SER A 141 -3.48 -16.96 18.63
N GLY A 142 -2.93 -15.86 18.10
CA GLY A 142 -2.67 -14.65 18.86
C GLY A 142 -3.96 -13.90 19.23
N ASP A 143 -3.87 -13.07 20.24
CA ASP A 143 -5.01 -12.30 20.78
C ASP A 143 -5.06 -10.87 20.22
N GLU A 144 -3.95 -10.41 19.64
CA GLU A 144 -3.74 -9.08 19.09
C GLU A 144 -4.65 -8.81 17.88
N LYS A 145 -5.18 -7.59 17.82
CA LYS A 145 -6.16 -7.15 16.82
C LYS A 145 -5.59 -6.22 15.77
N ASP A 146 -4.41 -5.71 16.03
CA ASP A 146 -3.63 -4.90 15.09
C ASP A 146 -2.33 -5.65 14.83
N ILE A 147 -2.23 -6.21 13.63
CA ILE A 147 -1.19 -7.17 13.29
C ILE A 147 -0.41 -6.78 12.04
N VAL A 148 0.86 -7.16 12.03
CA VAL A 148 1.73 -7.13 10.86
C VAL A 148 2.01 -8.57 10.46
N ILE A 149 1.70 -8.91 9.21
CA ILE A 149 2.10 -10.17 8.60
C ILE A 149 3.43 -9.93 7.90
N PRO A 150 4.54 -10.44 8.47
CA PRO A 150 5.87 -10.11 7.97
C PRO A 150 6.18 -10.84 6.67
N ALA A 151 7.11 -10.28 5.90
CA ALA A 151 7.66 -10.86 4.69
C ALA A 151 8.48 -12.12 4.96
N GLU A 152 8.92 -12.32 6.21
CA GLU A 152 9.73 -13.45 6.63
C GLU A 152 9.38 -13.87 8.06
N ILE A 153 9.30 -15.19 8.30
CA ILE A 153 9.16 -15.77 9.64
C ILE A 153 10.27 -16.80 9.81
N ASN A 154 11.15 -16.61 10.81
CA ASN A 154 12.28 -17.51 11.11
C ASN A 154 13.20 -17.80 9.91
N GLY A 155 13.51 -16.81 9.06
CA GLY A 155 14.35 -17.04 7.87
C GLY A 155 13.59 -17.62 6.67
N ILE A 156 12.27 -17.81 6.78
CA ILE A 156 11.42 -18.35 5.71
C ILE A 156 10.60 -17.20 5.10
N PRO A 157 10.84 -16.85 3.82
CA PRO A 157 10.01 -15.89 3.10
C PRO A 157 8.55 -16.31 3.06
N VAL A 158 7.64 -15.41 3.45
CA VAL A 158 6.20 -15.62 3.39
C VAL A 158 5.69 -15.16 2.02
N THR A 159 5.11 -16.09 1.27
CA THR A 159 4.64 -15.81 -0.11
C THR A 159 3.13 -15.86 -0.25
N SER A 160 2.43 -16.50 0.68
CA SER A 160 0.97 -16.57 0.64
C SER A 160 0.33 -16.81 2.01
N ILE A 161 -0.92 -16.37 2.13
CA ILE A 161 -1.76 -16.55 3.31
C ILE A 161 -2.87 -17.51 2.92
N TYR A 162 -2.93 -18.67 3.58
CA TYR A 162 -3.86 -19.74 3.24
C TYR A 162 -5.27 -19.44 3.73
N GLN A 163 -6.19 -20.31 3.31
CA GLN A 163 -7.62 -20.16 3.54
C GLN A 163 -7.95 -20.12 5.04
N ASP A 164 -8.88 -19.23 5.41
CA ASP A 164 -9.47 -19.09 6.75
C ASP A 164 -8.50 -18.77 7.91
N VAL A 165 -7.20 -18.56 7.67
CA VAL A 165 -6.17 -18.40 8.72
C VAL A 165 -6.50 -17.30 9.73
N PHE A 166 -6.93 -16.13 9.25
CA PHE A 166 -7.26 -14.95 10.05
C PHE A 166 -8.77 -14.69 10.08
N LYS A 167 -9.60 -15.70 9.81
CA LYS A 167 -11.06 -15.55 9.83
C LYS A 167 -11.57 -15.41 11.26
N ASP A 168 -12.51 -14.47 11.47
CA ASP A 168 -13.24 -14.29 12.74
C ASP A 168 -12.30 -14.09 13.93
N LYS A 169 -11.41 -13.09 13.80
CA LYS A 169 -10.37 -12.75 14.79
C LYS A 169 -10.55 -11.39 15.43
N ALA A 170 -11.60 -10.65 15.04
CA ALA A 170 -11.85 -9.27 15.44
C ALA A 170 -10.67 -8.33 15.11
N LEU A 171 -9.95 -8.61 14.01
CA LEU A 171 -8.85 -7.76 13.57
C LEU A 171 -9.38 -6.39 13.16
N THR A 172 -8.75 -5.34 13.67
CA THR A 172 -9.09 -3.93 13.39
C THR A 172 -8.10 -3.29 12.43
N SER A 173 -6.87 -3.82 12.38
CA SER A 173 -5.82 -3.40 11.47
C SER A 173 -4.97 -4.60 11.06
N VAL A 174 -4.61 -4.65 9.77
CA VAL A 174 -3.72 -5.65 9.20
C VAL A 174 -2.77 -4.95 8.24
N VAL A 175 -1.47 -5.07 8.52
CA VAL A 175 -0.41 -4.73 7.58
C VAL A 175 0.10 -6.03 6.96
N ILE A 176 0.14 -6.08 5.63
CA ILE A 176 0.71 -7.20 4.88
C ILE A 176 1.97 -6.67 4.20
N GLU A 177 3.14 -7.19 4.60
CA GLU A 177 4.41 -6.75 4.03
C GLU A 177 4.57 -7.19 2.56
N GLU A 178 5.54 -6.58 1.88
CA GLU A 178 5.91 -6.95 0.51
C GLU A 178 6.48 -8.37 0.46
N GLY A 179 6.29 -9.05 -0.66
CA GLY A 179 6.69 -10.45 -0.86
C GLY A 179 5.52 -11.44 -0.79
N ILE A 180 4.42 -11.06 -0.13
CA ILE A 180 3.17 -11.82 -0.18
C ILE A 180 2.52 -11.64 -1.56
N THR A 181 2.37 -12.74 -2.30
CA THR A 181 1.88 -12.76 -3.68
C THR A 181 0.43 -13.22 -3.81
N ARG A 182 -0.10 -13.93 -2.81
CA ARG A 182 -1.47 -14.46 -2.84
C ARG A 182 -2.14 -14.48 -1.47
N ILE A 183 -3.42 -14.08 -1.46
CA ILE A 183 -4.33 -14.22 -0.32
C ILE A 183 -5.44 -15.20 -0.72
N HIS A 184 -5.53 -16.33 -0.01
CA HIS A 184 -6.49 -17.39 -0.30
C HIS A 184 -7.90 -17.07 0.21
N ALA A 185 -8.84 -17.93 -0.18
CA ALA A 185 -10.26 -17.74 0.07
C ALA A 185 -10.53 -17.51 1.57
N ARG A 186 -11.33 -16.50 1.87
CA ARG A 186 -11.77 -16.16 3.23
C ARG A 186 -10.65 -15.92 4.27
N ALA A 187 -9.41 -15.69 3.84
CA ALA A 187 -8.26 -15.55 4.74
C ALA A 187 -8.50 -14.53 5.87
N PHE A 188 -9.17 -13.40 5.60
CA PHE A 188 -9.51 -12.34 6.55
C PHE A 188 -11.02 -12.13 6.70
N LYS A 189 -11.83 -13.16 6.43
CA LYS A 189 -13.28 -13.05 6.47
C LYS A 189 -13.77 -12.75 7.90
N ASP A 190 -14.84 -11.98 8.03
CA ASP A 190 -15.52 -11.67 9.30
C ASP A 190 -14.57 -11.03 10.33
N ASN A 191 -13.93 -9.92 9.97
CA ASN A 191 -13.15 -9.09 10.91
C ASN A 191 -13.72 -7.66 10.94
N GLU A 192 -13.05 -6.74 11.62
CA GLU A 192 -13.49 -5.36 11.84
C GLU A 192 -12.64 -4.36 11.05
N LEU A 193 -12.06 -4.79 9.91
CA LEU A 193 -11.19 -3.95 9.10
C LEU A 193 -12.00 -2.85 8.41
N THR A 194 -11.58 -1.60 8.61
CA THR A 194 -12.20 -0.42 7.98
C THR A 194 -11.39 0.13 6.80
N GLU A 195 -10.08 -0.15 6.80
CA GLU A 195 -9.21 0.08 5.67
C GLU A 195 -8.21 -1.05 5.50
N ILE A 196 -7.73 -1.24 4.26
CA ILE A 196 -6.65 -2.18 3.97
C ILE A 196 -5.76 -1.63 2.86
N ILE A 197 -4.46 -1.85 3.03
CA ILE A 197 -3.47 -1.48 2.03
C ILE A 197 -2.71 -2.75 1.66
N LEU A 198 -2.84 -3.11 0.40
CA LEU A 198 -2.33 -4.36 -0.14
C LEU A 198 -0.95 -4.13 -0.75
N PRO A 199 0.01 -5.04 -0.53
CA PRO A 199 1.36 -4.89 -1.04
C PRO A 199 1.37 -4.96 -2.58
N ASN A 200 2.36 -4.33 -3.20
CA ASN A 200 2.50 -4.32 -4.65
C ASN A 200 2.91 -5.68 -5.21
N SER A 201 3.53 -6.54 -4.39
CA SER A 201 3.81 -7.93 -4.72
C SER A 201 2.56 -8.80 -4.90
N LEU A 202 1.39 -8.33 -4.44
CA LEU A 202 0.17 -9.11 -4.48
C LEU A 202 -0.34 -9.28 -5.91
N THR A 203 -0.48 -10.53 -6.35
CA THR A 203 -0.94 -10.85 -7.72
C THR A 203 -2.36 -11.42 -7.74
N ARG A 204 -2.82 -11.99 -6.62
CA ARG A 204 -4.11 -12.68 -6.57
C ARG A 204 -4.76 -12.63 -5.19
N ILE A 205 -6.07 -12.41 -5.19
CA ILE A 205 -6.93 -12.48 -4.01
C ILE A 205 -8.14 -13.36 -4.33
N ASP A 206 -8.31 -14.40 -3.54
CA ASP A 206 -9.32 -15.42 -3.78
C ASP A 206 -10.68 -15.06 -3.15
N TRP A 207 -11.69 -15.86 -3.47
CA TRP A 207 -13.07 -15.61 -3.14
C TRP A 207 -13.30 -15.26 -1.67
N GLY A 208 -13.94 -14.12 -1.44
CA GLY A 208 -14.37 -13.69 -0.10
C GLY A 208 -13.25 -13.42 0.89
N ALA A 209 -12.00 -13.24 0.46
CA ALA A 209 -10.85 -13.03 1.34
C ALA A 209 -11.07 -11.94 2.40
N PHE A 210 -11.76 -10.85 2.06
CA PHE A 210 -12.08 -9.74 2.97
C PHE A 210 -13.59 -9.54 3.16
N SER A 211 -14.41 -10.57 2.87
CA SER A 211 -15.86 -10.50 3.07
C SER A 211 -16.20 -10.41 4.56
N GLY A 212 -17.28 -9.70 4.91
CA GLY A 212 -17.68 -9.53 6.32
C GLY A 212 -16.79 -8.56 7.11
N ASN A 213 -16.09 -7.65 6.43
CA ASN A 213 -15.40 -6.50 7.02
C ASN A 213 -16.14 -5.20 6.66
N ASP A 214 -15.88 -4.13 7.42
CA ASP A 214 -16.44 -2.78 7.21
C ASP A 214 -15.52 -1.88 6.36
N LEU A 215 -14.88 -2.46 5.34
CA LEU A 215 -13.92 -1.76 4.50
C LEU A 215 -14.57 -0.57 3.76
N THR A 216 -14.05 0.63 4.04
CA THR A 216 -14.44 1.88 3.37
C THR A 216 -13.31 2.47 2.53
N LYS A 217 -12.08 1.98 2.70
CA LYS A 217 -10.91 2.41 1.95
C LYS A 217 -9.99 1.24 1.63
N ILE A 218 -9.60 1.12 0.36
CA ILE A 218 -8.71 0.06 -0.12
C ILE A 218 -7.61 0.71 -0.96
N THR A 219 -6.35 0.39 -0.69
CA THR A 219 -5.26 0.68 -1.63
C THR A 219 -4.75 -0.64 -2.20
N ILE A 220 -4.67 -0.69 -3.52
CA ILE A 220 -4.33 -1.91 -4.26
C ILE A 220 -3.36 -1.60 -5.41
N GLY A 221 -2.38 -2.48 -5.60
CA GLY A 221 -1.41 -2.41 -6.69
C GLY A 221 -2.02 -2.69 -8.07
N GLN A 222 -1.18 -2.74 -9.11
CA GLN A 222 -1.62 -3.00 -10.49
C GLN A 222 -1.73 -4.50 -10.74
N GLY A 223 -2.69 -4.90 -11.58
CA GLY A 223 -2.71 -6.27 -12.14
C GLY A 223 -3.18 -7.38 -11.18
N VAL A 224 -3.65 -7.03 -9.98
CA VAL A 224 -4.19 -8.00 -9.02
C VAL A 224 -5.44 -8.69 -9.58
N TYR A 225 -5.43 -10.02 -9.63
CA TYR A 225 -6.61 -10.84 -9.97
C TYR A 225 -7.53 -11.00 -8.74
N LEU A 226 -8.81 -10.68 -8.90
CA LEU A 226 -9.82 -10.75 -7.84
C LEU A 226 -10.84 -11.85 -8.14
N GLU A 227 -10.85 -12.92 -7.36
CA GLU A 227 -11.70 -14.10 -7.58
C GLU A 227 -13.11 -13.95 -6.97
N GLY A 228 -13.82 -12.89 -7.34
CA GLY A 228 -15.22 -12.70 -6.96
C GLY A 228 -15.46 -12.41 -5.46
N SER A 229 -16.40 -11.53 -5.16
CA SER A 229 -16.83 -11.19 -3.79
C SER A 229 -15.70 -10.91 -2.79
N VAL A 230 -14.54 -10.45 -3.26
CA VAL A 230 -13.33 -10.25 -2.44
C VAL A 230 -13.55 -9.19 -1.36
N PHE A 231 -14.16 -8.06 -1.73
CA PHE A 231 -14.40 -6.89 -0.89
C PHE A 231 -15.90 -6.59 -0.76
N PRO A 232 -16.33 -5.81 0.26
CA PRO A 232 -17.69 -5.26 0.31
C PRO A 232 -18.04 -4.52 -0.99
N TYR A 233 -19.29 -4.63 -1.44
CA TYR A 233 -19.73 -4.03 -2.72
C TYR A 233 -18.83 -4.42 -3.92
N HIS A 234 -18.37 -5.68 -3.94
CA HIS A 234 -17.37 -6.19 -4.89
C HIS A 234 -17.61 -5.78 -6.35
N SER A 235 -18.85 -5.89 -6.86
CA SER A 235 -19.14 -5.50 -8.25
C SER A 235 -18.81 -4.04 -8.54
N SER A 236 -19.06 -3.14 -7.58
CA SER A 236 -18.67 -1.73 -7.69
C SER A 236 -17.16 -1.56 -7.61
N PHE A 237 -16.48 -2.28 -6.70
CA PHE A 237 -15.03 -2.22 -6.58
C PHE A 237 -14.35 -2.68 -7.88
N THR A 238 -14.75 -3.84 -8.40
CA THR A 238 -14.18 -4.42 -9.62
C THR A 238 -14.38 -3.49 -10.82
N ALA A 239 -15.53 -2.82 -10.94
CA ALA A 239 -15.75 -1.83 -11.98
C ALA A 239 -14.80 -0.62 -11.84
N ALA A 240 -14.67 -0.07 -10.64
CA ALA A 240 -13.78 1.05 -10.36
C ALA A 240 -12.31 0.69 -10.61
N TYR A 241 -11.88 -0.48 -10.14
CA TYR A 241 -10.52 -0.98 -10.28
C TYR A 241 -10.17 -1.32 -11.73
N SER A 242 -11.09 -1.92 -12.48
CA SER A 242 -10.87 -2.19 -13.92
C SER A 242 -10.71 -0.91 -14.73
N ALA A 243 -11.41 0.17 -14.35
CA ALA A 243 -11.28 1.47 -15.00
C ALA A 243 -10.05 2.27 -14.52
N GLY A 244 -9.71 2.14 -13.23
CA GLY A 244 -8.74 2.98 -12.56
C GLY A 244 -7.35 2.38 -12.40
N GLY A 245 -7.18 1.06 -12.46
CA GLY A 245 -5.93 0.36 -12.17
C GLY A 245 -5.46 0.54 -10.73
N ALA A 246 -4.14 0.52 -10.50
CA ALA A 246 -3.56 0.71 -9.17
C ALA A 246 -3.98 2.04 -8.53
N GLY A 247 -4.21 2.04 -7.22
CA GLY A 247 -4.45 3.24 -6.43
C GLY A 247 -5.33 3.04 -5.22
N THR A 248 -5.78 4.15 -4.63
CA THR A 248 -6.67 4.18 -3.47
C THR A 248 -8.12 4.37 -3.92
N TYR A 249 -8.98 3.53 -3.38
CA TYR A 249 -10.42 3.53 -3.61
C TYR A 249 -11.14 3.84 -2.31
N VAL A 250 -12.21 4.62 -2.38
CA VAL A 250 -13.08 4.92 -1.25
C VAL A 250 -14.52 4.57 -1.57
N LEU A 251 -15.18 3.95 -0.59
CA LEU A 251 -16.58 3.59 -0.63
C LEU A 251 -17.42 4.76 -0.15
N THR A 252 -18.39 5.17 -0.96
CA THR A 252 -19.38 6.18 -0.57
C THR A 252 -20.75 5.72 -1.07
N ASN A 253 -21.70 5.58 -0.16
CA ASN A 253 -23.07 5.14 -0.46
C ASN A 253 -23.11 3.83 -1.29
N GLY A 254 -22.28 2.85 -0.95
CA GLY A 254 -22.21 1.55 -1.63
C GLY A 254 -21.48 1.56 -2.98
N ILE A 255 -20.87 2.69 -3.37
CA ILE A 255 -20.12 2.83 -4.61
C ILE A 255 -18.65 3.08 -4.30
N TRP A 256 -17.79 2.22 -4.83
CA TRP A 256 -16.35 2.42 -4.84
C TRP A 256 -15.94 3.37 -5.95
N SER A 257 -15.10 4.34 -5.61
CA SER A 257 -14.52 5.30 -6.56
C SER A 257 -13.04 5.48 -6.28
N LYS A 258 -12.24 5.65 -7.33
CA LYS A 258 -10.82 5.98 -7.20
C LYS A 258 -10.68 7.43 -6.73
N GLN A 259 -9.80 7.67 -5.76
CA GLN A 259 -9.45 9.02 -5.30
C GLN A 259 -8.47 9.74 -6.24
#